data_AF-A0A7S2P3C7-F1
#
_entry.id   AF-A0A7S2P3C7-F1
#
_cell.length_a   1.000
_cell.length_b   1.000
_cell.length_c   1.000
_cell.angle_alpha   90.00
_cell.angle_beta   90.00
_cell.angle_gamma   90.00
#
_symmetry.space_group_name_H-M   'P 1'
#
loop_
_entity.id
_entity.type
_entity.pdbx_description
1 polymer ?
#
loop_
_entity_poly.entity_id
_entity_poly.type
_entity_poly.pdbx_seq_one_letter_code
_entity_poly.pdbx_strand_id
1 'polypeptide(L)'
;MKFSALSLLSISSLFQSSECFVPTFSSKNEAFRHSNKSTQLSMGVTLYGSQGSRSPLVNWGAYELKVPLKMAPDLSSNPHPFRQIPCLVDDDSGATVFESGAILLHLLDKAEN
;
A
#
# COMPACT_ATOMS: atom_id res chain seq x y z
N MET A 1 51.56 2.23 -37.21
CA MET A 1 50.68 1.31 -37.99
C MET A 1 50.86 -0.07 -37.36
N LYS A 2 49.91 -0.74 -36.71
CA LYS A 2 48.48 -0.92 -36.98
C LYS A 2 47.73 -1.06 -35.65
N PHE A 3 46.59 -0.39 -35.52
CA PHE A 3 45.61 -0.59 -34.46
C PHE A 3 44.74 -1.80 -34.83
N SER A 4 44.44 -2.68 -33.87
CA SER A 4 43.41 -3.70 -34.03
C SER A 4 42.40 -3.57 -32.90
N ALA A 5 41.16 -3.30 -33.32
CA ALA A 5 39.99 -3.14 -32.49
C ALA A 5 39.48 -4.50 -32.01
N LEU A 6 39.15 -4.61 -30.72
CA LEU A 6 38.30 -5.68 -30.21
C LEU A 6 37.18 -5.09 -29.35
N SER A 7 36.03 -4.99 -30.01
CA SER A 7 34.69 -5.37 -29.57
C SER A 7 34.25 -4.98 -28.15
N LEU A 8 33.46 -3.91 -28.10
CA LEU A 8 32.50 -3.59 -27.05
C LEU A 8 31.51 -4.76 -26.85
N LEU A 9 31.47 -5.33 -25.64
CA LEU A 9 30.36 -6.18 -25.22
C LEU A 9 29.33 -5.31 -24.48
N SER A 10 28.21 -5.10 -25.17
CA SER A 10 26.98 -4.48 -24.69
C SER A 10 26.35 -5.33 -23.59
N ILE A 11 26.31 -4.82 -22.35
CA ILE A 11 25.51 -5.43 -21.28
C ILE A 11 24.14 -4.74 -21.32
N SER A 12 23.21 -5.36 -22.03
CA SER A 12 21.81 -4.92 -22.09
C SER A 12 20.93 -5.97 -21.42
N SER A 13 20.12 -5.52 -20.43
CA SER A 13 18.81 -6.10 -20.03
C SER A 13 18.84 -7.51 -19.40
N LEU A 14 17.98 -7.93 -18.47
CA LEU A 14 16.60 -7.56 -18.20
C LEU A 14 16.20 -8.10 -16.81
N PHE A 15 15.53 -7.27 -16.03
CA PHE A 15 14.45 -7.56 -15.07
C PHE A 15 14.24 -8.99 -14.53
N GLN A 16 14.38 -9.07 -13.20
CA GLN A 16 13.30 -9.35 -12.25
C GLN A 16 12.35 -10.53 -12.58
N SER A 17 12.74 -11.74 -12.17
CA SER A 17 11.77 -12.79 -11.84
C SER A 17 11.49 -12.75 -10.33
N SER A 18 10.61 -11.84 -9.92
CA SER A 18 9.87 -12.04 -8.67
C SER A 18 8.86 -13.15 -8.94
N GLU A 19 9.14 -14.35 -8.45
CA GLU A 19 8.15 -15.42 -8.40
C GLU A 19 6.97 -14.92 -7.57
N CYS A 20 5.85 -14.67 -8.24
CA CYS A 20 4.58 -14.37 -7.62
C CYS A 20 4.18 -15.64 -6.87
N PHE A 21 4.46 -15.70 -5.57
CA PHE A 21 3.89 -16.72 -4.71
C PHE A 21 2.37 -16.55 -4.74
N VAL A 22 1.67 -17.43 -5.45
CA VAL A 22 0.22 -17.51 -5.48
C VAL A 22 -0.20 -18.46 -4.35
N PRO A 23 -0.71 -17.98 -3.21
CA PRO A 23 -1.38 -18.89 -2.28
C PRO A 23 -2.68 -19.35 -2.93
N THR A 24 -2.75 -20.63 -3.29
CA THR A 24 -4.01 -21.30 -3.67
C THR A 24 -4.89 -21.37 -2.43
N PHE A 25 -5.77 -20.39 -2.25
CA PHE A 25 -6.76 -20.39 -1.19
C PHE A 25 -7.84 -21.43 -1.51
N SER A 26 -7.84 -22.54 -0.76
CA SER A 26 -8.91 -23.53 -0.78
C SER A 26 -10.18 -22.90 -0.21
N SER A 27 -11.15 -22.63 -1.07
CA SER A 27 -12.44 -22.04 -0.70
C SER A 27 -13.24 -23.01 0.17
N LYS A 28 -13.20 -22.80 1.50
CA LYS A 28 -14.23 -23.30 2.41
C LYS A 28 -15.21 -22.15 2.59
N ASN A 29 -16.42 -22.33 2.05
CA ASN A 29 -17.56 -21.44 2.23
C ASN A 29 -17.97 -21.45 3.72
N GLU A 30 -17.33 -20.59 4.52
CA GLU A 30 -17.88 -20.21 5.81
C GLU A 30 -18.82 -19.03 5.59
N ALA A 31 -20.12 -19.26 5.84
CA ALA A 31 -21.15 -18.24 5.79
C ALA A 31 -20.83 -17.15 6.82
N PHE A 32 -20.20 -16.07 6.34
CA PHE A 32 -19.86 -14.89 7.12
C PHE A 32 -21.16 -14.24 7.59
N ARG A 33 -21.57 -14.52 8.82
CA ARG A 33 -22.56 -13.70 9.53
C ARG A 33 -21.93 -12.33 9.76
N HIS A 34 -22.15 -11.42 8.83
CA HIS A 34 -21.99 -9.99 9.07
C HIS A 34 -22.97 -9.60 10.18
N SER A 35 -22.47 -9.58 11.42
CA SER A 35 -23.12 -8.81 12.47
C SER A 35 -23.10 -7.36 12.00
N ASN A 36 -24.26 -6.83 11.61
CA ASN A 36 -24.47 -5.42 11.40
C ASN A 36 -24.27 -4.69 12.74
N LYS A 37 -23.02 -4.50 13.15
CA LYS A 37 -22.67 -3.41 14.04
C LYS A 37 -22.91 -2.15 13.23
N SER A 38 -23.80 -1.30 13.72
CA SER A 38 -24.02 0.05 13.22
C SER A 38 -22.68 0.68 12.88
N THR A 39 -22.48 1.03 11.61
CA THR A 39 -21.34 1.83 11.15
C THR A 39 -21.41 3.16 11.88
N GLN A 40 -20.70 3.25 13.01
CA GLN A 40 -20.27 4.52 13.55
C GLN A 40 -19.58 5.24 12.39
N LEU A 41 -20.05 6.43 12.06
CA LEU A 41 -19.46 7.28 11.04
C LEU A 41 -18.10 7.78 11.58
N SER A 42 -17.12 6.89 11.77
CA SER A 42 -15.74 7.33 11.99
C SER A 42 -15.28 7.96 10.69
N MET A 43 -14.77 9.19 10.72
CA MET A 43 -14.30 9.82 9.49
C MET A 43 -13.16 8.94 8.95
N GLY A 44 -13.20 8.69 7.65
CA GLY A 44 -12.39 7.62 7.05
C GLY A 44 -10.92 7.98 6.99
N VAL A 45 -10.05 6.98 7.11
CA VAL A 45 -8.65 7.11 6.70
C VAL A 45 -8.55 6.89 5.20
N THR A 46 -7.93 7.84 4.49
CA THR A 46 -7.73 7.79 3.05
C THR A 46 -6.27 7.49 2.71
N LEU A 47 -6.01 6.41 1.97
CA LEU A 47 -4.67 6.01 1.54
C LEU A 47 -4.44 6.34 0.06
N TYR A 48 -3.44 7.18 -0.18
CA TYR A 48 -2.86 7.40 -1.50
C TYR A 48 -1.81 6.33 -1.76
N GLY A 49 -2.09 5.44 -2.70
CA GLY A 49 -1.27 4.26 -2.92
C GLY A 49 -1.51 3.56 -4.24
N SER A 50 -0.62 2.62 -4.56
CA SER A 50 -0.72 1.75 -5.74
C SER A 50 -0.24 0.34 -5.40
N GLN A 51 -0.63 -0.65 -6.20
CA GLN A 51 -0.24 -2.05 -6.01
C GLN A 51 1.27 -2.28 -6.18
N GLY A 52 1.97 -1.44 -6.96
CA GLY A 52 3.42 -1.54 -7.17
C GLY A 52 4.28 -0.86 -6.10
N SER A 53 3.70 -0.48 -4.96
CA SER A 53 4.37 0.26 -3.88
C SER A 53 4.26 -0.50 -2.54
N ARG A 54 4.66 0.12 -1.42
CA ARG A 54 4.42 -0.41 -0.07
C ARG A 54 2.96 -0.25 0.41
N SER A 55 2.06 0.26 -0.43
CA SER A 55 0.65 0.48 -0.05
C SER A 55 -0.14 -0.81 0.26
N PRO A 56 0.08 -1.96 -0.41
CA PRO A 56 -0.60 -3.21 -0.06
C PRO A 56 -0.34 -3.65 1.38
N LEU A 57 0.87 -3.40 1.91
CA LEU A 57 1.21 -3.66 3.30
C LEU A 57 0.34 -2.84 4.26
N VAL A 58 0.15 -1.55 3.97
CA VAL A 58 -0.71 -0.67 4.77
C VAL A 58 -2.17 -1.10 4.68
N ASN A 59 -2.64 -1.47 3.49
CA ASN A 59 -4.00 -1.95 3.28
C ASN A 59 -4.28 -3.23 4.08
N TRP A 60 -3.33 -4.18 4.10
CA TRP A 60 -3.42 -5.37 4.95
C TRP A 60 -3.40 -5.03 6.43
N GLY A 61 -2.51 -4.13 6.87
CA GLY A 61 -2.46 -3.69 8.27
C GLY A 61 -3.79 -3.08 8.73
N ALA A 62 -4.39 -2.20 7.94
CA ALA A 62 -5.71 -1.63 8.25
C ALA A 62 -6.81 -2.69 8.28
N TYR A 63 -6.79 -3.66 7.36
CA TYR A 63 -7.74 -4.76 7.33
C TYR A 63 -7.66 -5.62 8.61
N GLU A 64 -6.46 -6.01 9.04
CA GLU A 64 -6.24 -6.79 10.26
C GLU A 64 -6.74 -6.06 11.52
N LEU A 65 -6.48 -4.75 11.57
CA LEU A 65 -6.92 -3.88 12.67
C LEU A 65 -8.41 -3.50 12.60
N LYS A 66 -9.12 -3.90 11.54
CA LYS A 66 -10.53 -3.53 11.26
C LYS A 66 -10.74 -2.02 11.20
N VAL A 67 -9.72 -1.27 10.79
CA VAL A 67 -9.81 0.18 10.57
C VAL A 67 -10.40 0.42 9.17
N PRO A 68 -11.52 1.16 9.04
CA PRO A 68 -12.11 1.47 7.73
C PRO A 68 -11.17 2.34 6.89
N LEU A 69 -10.45 1.72 5.95
CA LEU A 69 -9.52 2.39 5.06
C LEU A 69 -10.08 2.49 3.64
N LYS A 70 -10.03 3.71 3.09
CA LYS A 70 -10.45 4.02 1.73
C LYS A 70 -9.23 4.31 0.87
N MET A 71 -9.18 3.75 -0.34
CA MET A 71 -8.16 4.14 -1.31
C MET A 71 -8.54 5.47 -1.99
N ALA A 72 -7.58 6.37 -2.15
CA ALA A 72 -7.78 7.60 -2.89
C ALA A 72 -8.11 7.31 -4.37
N PRO A 73 -9.12 7.96 -4.98
CA PRO A 73 -9.51 7.71 -6.36
C PRO A 73 -8.53 8.30 -7.38
N ASP A 74 -7.83 9.38 -7.01
CA ASP A 74 -6.87 10.05 -7.86
C ASP A 74 -5.55 10.32 -7.12
N LEU A 75 -4.47 9.72 -7.62
CA LEU A 75 -3.14 9.87 -7.07
C LEU A 75 -2.51 11.25 -7.35
N SER A 76 -3.03 11.99 -8.33
CA SER A 76 -2.57 13.36 -8.62
C SER A 76 -2.83 14.33 -7.46
N SER A 77 -3.83 14.01 -6.62
CA SER A 77 -4.21 14.77 -5.43
C SER A 77 -3.46 14.37 -4.15
N ASN A 78 -2.40 13.56 -4.26
CA ASN A 78 -1.58 13.15 -3.11
C ASN A 78 -0.94 14.38 -2.42
N PRO A 79 -1.21 14.63 -1.12
CA PRO A 79 -0.69 15.78 -0.38
C PRO A 79 0.79 15.65 0.01
N HIS A 80 1.43 14.51 -0.25
CA HIS A 80 2.85 14.32 0.05
C HIS A 80 3.72 15.34 -0.71
N PRO A 81 4.62 16.09 -0.04
CA PRO A 81 5.40 17.16 -0.68
C PRO A 81 6.27 16.67 -1.84
N PHE A 82 6.81 15.46 -1.72
CA PHE A 82 7.58 14.78 -2.77
C PHE A 82 6.77 13.80 -3.63
N ARG A 83 5.43 13.80 -3.51
CA ARG A 83 4.49 12.88 -4.19
C ARG A 83 4.84 11.39 -4.06
N GLN A 84 5.48 11.00 -2.96
CA GLN A 84 5.77 9.60 -2.68
C GLN A 84 4.52 8.89 -2.15
N ILE A 85 4.49 7.57 -2.32
CA ILE A 85 3.45 6.68 -1.81
C ILE A 85 4.10 5.54 -1.01
N PRO A 86 3.44 5.02 0.04
CA PRO A 86 2.12 5.39 0.54
C PRO A 86 2.09 6.75 1.28
N CYS A 87 0.94 7.42 1.22
CA CYS A 87 0.61 8.60 2.02
C CYS A 87 -0.82 8.44 2.57
N LEU A 88 -1.00 8.58 3.88
CA LEU A 88 -2.29 8.42 4.54
C LEU A 88 -2.78 9.79 5.06
N VAL A 89 -4.04 10.10 4.79
CA VAL A 89 -4.75 11.24 5.36
C VAL A 89 -5.79 10.69 6.33
N ASP A 90 -5.76 11.18 7.56
CA ASP A 90 -6.73 10.83 8.59
C ASP A 90 -7.65 12.03 8.84
N ASP A 91 -8.89 11.92 8.35
CA ASP A 91 -9.86 13.01 8.43
C ASP A 91 -10.32 13.27 9.88
N ASP A 92 -10.22 12.29 10.79
CA ASP A 92 -10.59 12.47 12.21
C ASP A 92 -9.56 13.32 12.95
N SER A 93 -8.26 13.03 12.76
CA SER A 93 -7.16 13.72 13.45
C SER A 93 -6.64 14.93 12.68
N GLY A 94 -6.99 15.07 11.41
CA GLY A 94 -6.40 16.03 10.47
C GLY A 94 -4.93 15.72 10.14
N ALA A 95 -4.43 14.54 10.53
CA ALA A 95 -3.05 14.15 10.31
C ALA A 95 -2.82 13.71 8.86
N THR A 96 -1.66 14.07 8.32
CA THR A 96 -1.13 13.46 7.10
C THR A 96 0.14 12.70 7.47
N VAL A 97 0.13 11.38 7.26
CA VAL A 97 1.19 10.48 7.68
C VAL A 97 1.88 9.90 6.46
N PHE A 98 3.20 9.96 6.48
CA PHE A 98 4.09 9.46 5.43
C PHE A 98 4.87 8.27 5.96
N GLU A 99 5.61 7.58 5.07
CA GLU A 99 6.35 6.34 5.37
C GLU A 99 5.47 5.17 5.83
N SER A 100 5.61 4.02 5.17
CA SER A 100 4.72 2.87 5.44
C SER A 100 4.77 2.40 6.90
N GLY A 101 5.93 2.49 7.56
CA GLY A 101 6.08 2.10 8.97
C GLY A 101 5.36 3.03 9.94
N ALA A 102 5.46 4.35 9.74
CA ALA A 102 4.77 5.32 10.58
C ALA A 102 3.25 5.27 10.35
N ILE A 103 2.81 5.02 9.11
CA ILE A 103 1.39 4.80 8.81
C ILE A 103 0.85 3.57 9.57
N LEU A 104 1.58 2.47 9.65
CA LEU A 104 1.15 1.29 10.41
C LEU A 104 1.04 1.57 11.91
N LEU A 105 1.98 2.33 12.49
CA LEU A 105 1.90 2.76 13.88
C LEU A 105 0.70 3.68 14.13
N HIS A 106 0.42 4.59 13.21
CA HIS A 106 -0.76 5.46 13.27
C HIS A 106 -2.07 4.66 13.23
N LEU A 107 -2.15 3.65 12.35
CA LEU A 107 -3.32 2.77 12.27
C LEU A 107 -3.51 1.93 13.54
N LEU A 108 -2.42 1.48 14.17
CA LEU A 108 -2.46 0.78 15.44
C LEU A 108 -3.02 1.67 16.55
N ASP A 109 -2.46 2.89 16.70
CA ASP A 109 -2.94 3.87 17.68
C ASP A 109 -4.42 4.21 17.45
N LYS A 110 -4.85 4.37 16.19
CA LYS A 110 -6.25 4.60 15.82
C LYS A 110 -7.17 3.40 16.10
N ALA A 111 -6.66 2.19 16.14
CA ALA A 111 -7.46 1.00 16.47
C ALA A 111 -7.66 0.84 17.99
N GLU A 112 -6.77 1.43 18.80
CA GLU A 112 -6.80 1.38 20.25
C GLU A 112 -7.61 2.52 20.90
N ASN A 113 -7.92 3.59 20.15
CA ASN A 113 -8.62 4.79 20.60
C ASN A 113 -9.93 5.05 19.84
#